data_AF-A0A060C9Y7-F1
#
_entry.id   AF-A0A060C9Y7-F1
#
_cell.length_a   1.000
_cell.length_b   1.000
_cell.length_c   1.000
_cell.angle_alpha   90.00
_cell.angle_beta   90.00
_cell.angle_gamma   90.00
#
_symmetry.space_group_name_H-M   'P 1'
#
loop_
_entity.id
_entity.type
_entity.pdbx_description
1 polymer ?
#
loop_
_entity_poly.entity_id
_entity_poly.type
_entity_poly.pdbx_seq_one_letter_code
_entity_poly.pdbx_strand_id
1 'polypeptide(L)' 'MNAHMIVFDAPAANWNEAVPVGNGFLGAMVHGDAVHEHLQVNEDSVWSGGP' A
#
# COMPACT_ATOMS: atom_id res chain seq x y z
N MET A 1 2.54 -25.86 4.38
CA MET A 1 1.80 -24.59 4.21
C MET A 1 2.20 -24.02 2.87
N ASN A 2 1.25 -23.77 1.97
CA ASN A 2 1.55 -23.14 0.68
C ASN A 2 1.25 -21.64 0.79
N ALA A 3 2.18 -20.81 0.33
CA ALA A 3 2.00 -19.37 0.23
C ALA A 3 1.51 -19.01 -1.18
N HIS A 4 0.51 -18.14 -1.26
CA HIS A 4 0.14 -17.46 -2.49
C HIS A 4 0.83 -16.10 -2.49
N MET A 5 1.61 -15.81 -3.53
CA MET A 5 2.42 -14.61 -3.63
C MET A 5 2.08 -13.84 -4.91
N ILE A 6 2.12 -12.52 -4.81
CA ILE A 6 2.15 -11.60 -5.93
C ILE A 6 3.56 -10.99 -5.93
N VAL A 7 4.27 -11.09 -7.06
CA VAL A 7 5.67 -10.67 -7.18
C VAL A 7 5.82 -9.85 -8.46
N PHE A 8 6.56 -8.76 -8.35
CA PHE A 8 6.91 -7.86 -9.45
C PHE A 8 8.44 -7.73 -9.55
N ASP A 9 8.96 -7.45 -10.75
CA ASP A 9 10.40 -7.33 -11.03
C ASP A 9 10.89 -5.88 -11.10
N ALA A 10 10.00 -4.91 -10.85
CA ALA A 10 10.31 -3.48 -10.77
C ALA A 10 9.47 -2.79 -9.67
N PRO A 11 9.96 -1.66 -9.10
CA PRO A 11 9.16 -0.81 -8.23
C PRO A 11 7.94 -0.23 -8.95
N ALA A 12 6.90 0.08 -8.19
CA ALA A 12 5.69 0.73 -8.70
C ALA A 12 6.02 2.15 -9.18
N ALA A 13 5.63 2.49 -10.42
CA ALA A 13 5.78 3.85 -10.95
C ALA A 13 4.62 4.76 -10.52
N ASN A 14 3.48 4.19 -10.12
CA ASN A 14 2.30 4.92 -9.67
C ASN A 14 1.47 4.10 -8.68
N TRP A 15 0.45 4.73 -8.11
CA TRP A 15 -0.39 4.12 -7.06
C TRP A 15 -1.08 2.81 -7.48
N ASN A 16 -1.48 2.66 -8.75
CA ASN A 16 -2.18 1.46 -9.21
C ASN A 16 -1.27 0.22 -9.29
N GLU A 17 0.05 0.42 -9.26
CA GLU A 17 1.06 -0.65 -9.30
C GLU A 17 1.59 -1.01 -7.90
N ALA A 18 1.30 -0.18 -6.90
CA ALA A 18 1.75 -0.40 -5.53
C ALA A 18 0.98 -1.53 -4.84
N VAL A 19 1.62 -2.22 -3.90
CA VAL A 19 1.04 -3.39 -3.23
C VAL A 19 0.30 -2.95 -1.96
N PRO A 20 -1.00 -3.29 -1.81
CA PRO A 20 -1.76 -2.96 -0.61
C PRO A 20 -1.44 -3.91 0.55
N VAL A 21 -1.27 -3.33 1.73
CA VAL A 21 -1.26 -4.04 3.01
C VAL A 21 -2.18 -3.34 4.00
N GLY A 22 -2.80 -4.08 4.92
CA GLY A 22 -3.67 -3.47 5.92
C GLY A 22 -4.18 -4.44 6.98
N ASN A 23 -4.66 -3.87 8.09
CA ASN A 23 -5.23 -4.62 9.22
C ASN A 23 -6.73 -4.33 9.46
N GLY A 24 -7.40 -3.71 8.48
CA GLY A 24 -8.79 -3.29 8.57
C GLY A 24 -9.01 -1.91 9.22
N PHE A 25 -7.97 -1.28 9.76
CA PHE A 25 -8.02 0.09 10.30
C PHE A 25 -6.95 0.98 9.64
N LEU A 26 -5.69 0.53 9.65
CA LEU A 26 -4.60 1.15 8.91
C LEU A 26 -4.36 0.38 7.61
N GLY A 27 -4.09 1.13 6.55
CA GLY A 27 -3.66 0.63 5.26
C GLY A 27 -2.39 1.34 4.78
N ALA A 28 -1.62 0.67 3.95
CA ALA A 28 -0.53 1.28 3.20
C ALA A 28 -0.41 0.69 1.79
N MET A 29 0.00 1.53 0.85
CA MET A 29 0.43 1.12 -0.49
C MET A 29 1.95 1.18 -0.55
N VAL A 30 2.59 0.04 -0.81
CA VAL A 30 4.06 -0.12 -0.85
C VAL A 30 4.56 0.00 -2.29
N HIS A 31 5.50 0.93 -2.55
CA HIS A 31 6.02 1.19 -3.90
C HIS A 31 7.23 0.32 -4.25
N GLY A 32 8.05 -0.05 -3.27
CA GLY A 32 9.17 -0.99 -3.45
C GLY A 32 10.42 -0.36 -4.07
N ASP A 33 10.58 0.96 -4.01
CA ASP A 33 11.81 1.63 -4.45
C ASP A 33 12.92 1.45 -3.41
N ALA A 34 14.03 0.86 -3.82
CA ALA A 34 15.12 0.49 -2.91
C ALA A 34 15.88 1.68 -2.31
N VAL A 35 15.82 2.86 -2.93
CA VAL A 35 16.56 4.07 -2.50
C VAL A 35 15.62 5.10 -1.89
N HIS A 36 14.46 5.30 -2.52
CA HIS A 36 13.47 6.30 -2.14
C HIS A 36 12.09 5.68 -2.02
N GLU A 37 11.91 4.81 -1.03
CA GLU A 37 10.63 4.17 -0.78
C GLU A 37 9.53 5.21 -0.51
N HIS A 38 8.32 4.92 -1.01
CA HIS A 38 7.14 5.71 -0.75
C HIS A 38 6.01 4.83 -0.24
N LEU A 39 5.73 4.95 1.06
CA LEU A 39 4.55 4.34 1.67
C LEU A 39 3.43 5.37 1.73
N GLN A 40 2.39 5.17 0.92
CA GLN A 40 1.17 5.97 1.04
C GLN A 40 0.25 5.32 2.07
N VAL A 41 -0.18 6.09 3.07
CA VAL A 41 -0.93 5.57 4.22
C VAL A 41 -2.39 6.00 4.20
N ASN A 42 -3.24 5.12 4.72
CA ASN A 42 -4.66 5.39 4.96
C ASN A 42 -5.02 4.98 6.39
N GLU A 43 -5.97 5.70 6.96
CA GLU A 43 -6.63 5.36 8.22
C GLU A 43 -8.14 5.43 7.96
N ASP A 44 -8.85 4.36 8.32
CA ASP A 44 -10.25 4.11 7.94
C ASP A 44 -11.21 5.21 8.40
N SER A 45 -10.90 5.95 9.47
CA SER A 45 -11.72 7.03 10.01
C SER A 45 -11.42 8.43 9.46
N VAL A 46 -10.41 8.60 8.60
CA VAL A 46 -10.10 9.90 7.96
C VAL A 46 -11.12 10.21 6.86
N TRP A 47 -12.22 10.84 7.26
CA TRP A 47 -13.25 11.34 6.37
C TRP A 47 -13.38 12.86 6.47
N SER A 48 -13.61 13.51 5.32
CA SER A 48 -13.99 14.92 5.30
C SER A 48 -15.47 15.09 5.58
N GLY A 49 -15.84 16.12 6.34
CA GLY A 49 -17.23 16.42 6.69
C GLY A 49 -17.44 16.44 8.20
N GLY A 50 -18.66 16.77 8.61
CA GLY A 50 -19.13 16.66 9.99
C GLY A 50 -20.41 15.81 10.03
N PRO A 51 -20.92 15.50 11.23
CA PRO A 51 -22.25 14.92 11.36
C PRO A 51 -23.33 15.76 10.67
#